data_AF-A0AAJ0WEF5-F1
#
_entry.id   AF-A0AAJ0WEF5-F1
#
_cell.length_a   1.000
_cell.length_b   1.000
_cell.length_c   1.000
_cell.angle_alpha   90.00
_cell.angle_beta   90.00
_cell.angle_gamma   90.00
#
_symmetry.space_group_name_H-M   'P 1'
#
loop_
_entity.id
_entity.type
_entity.pdbx_description
1 polymer ?
#
loop_
_entity_poly.entity_id
_entity_poly.type
_entity_poly.pdbx_seq_one_letter_code
_entity_poly.pdbx_strand_id
1 'polypeptide(L)'
;MNNEINIEEIRENAFFWKFYLCWFRGFDDKEEINIDEAVDVIETNETEFYNWERSFFNHESIEENPRYIAGNLTDNLNFAVEFQEYEINFFLNDIYIGNLGGHFEAWFLTLNELLAFEKKNIFFLLLLPMTGIQENQKSVLKPTIIKHLEAIPNFESHSEYIANCILNGLIMDSSFQETAEIGITNNENHSVRNVIKYSRYEEDVKELNKILHSFK
;
A
#
# COMPACT_ATOMS: atom_id res chain seq x y z
N MET A 1 2.17 1.09 -25.82
CA MET A 1 2.92 1.98 -24.89
C MET A 1 3.65 1.10 -23.89
N ASN A 2 4.73 1.56 -23.26
CA ASN A 2 5.25 0.84 -22.11
C ASN A 2 4.31 1.12 -20.93
N ASN A 3 3.65 0.09 -20.40
CA ASN A 3 2.72 0.24 -19.27
C ASN A 3 3.46 0.26 -17.93
N GLU A 4 4.73 -0.16 -17.92
CA GLU A 4 5.60 -0.07 -16.76
C GLU A 4 5.86 1.41 -16.41
N ILE A 5 5.58 1.77 -15.16
CA ILE A 5 5.88 3.07 -14.57
C ILE A 5 7.31 3.03 -14.07
N ASN A 6 8.15 3.93 -14.57
CA ASN A 6 9.49 4.08 -14.02
C ASN A 6 9.41 4.69 -12.61
N ILE A 7 10.17 4.14 -11.67
CA ILE A 7 10.28 4.63 -10.29
C ILE A 7 10.64 6.13 -10.23
N GLU A 8 11.46 6.62 -11.17
CA GLU A 8 11.81 8.04 -11.24
C GLU A 8 10.65 8.94 -11.66
N GLU A 9 9.61 8.41 -12.33
CA GLU A 9 8.39 9.17 -12.68
C GLU A 9 7.53 9.49 -11.45
N ILE A 10 7.66 8.69 -10.38
CA ILE A 10 6.83 8.80 -9.19
C ILE A 10 7.58 9.29 -7.95
N ARG A 11 8.91 9.13 -7.89
CA ARG A 11 9.74 9.41 -6.70
C ARG A 11 9.39 10.72 -6.01
N GLU A 12 9.32 11.81 -6.76
CA GLU A 12 9.06 13.16 -6.26
C GLU A 12 7.75 13.74 -6.83
N ASN A 13 6.86 12.87 -7.34
CA ASN A 13 5.64 13.31 -8.00
C ASN A 13 4.51 13.47 -6.99
N ALA A 14 4.25 14.71 -6.58
CA ALA A 14 3.17 15.04 -5.64
C ALA A 14 1.78 14.61 -6.14
N PHE A 15 1.52 14.64 -7.45
CA PHE A 15 0.24 14.19 -8.00
C PHE A 15 0.07 12.68 -7.84
N PHE A 16 1.11 11.90 -8.17
CA PHE A 16 1.08 10.45 -7.96
C PHE A 16 0.82 10.10 -6.50
N TRP A 17 1.57 10.69 -5.57
CA TRP A 17 1.43 10.36 -4.16
C TRP A 17 0.11 10.85 -3.55
N LYS A 18 -0.38 12.04 -3.95
CA LYS A 18 -1.71 12.50 -3.54
C LYS A 18 -2.78 11.53 -4.03
N PHE A 19 -2.79 11.21 -5.33
CA PHE A 19 -3.69 10.22 -5.91
C PHE A 19 -3.61 8.88 -5.18
N TYR A 20 -2.42 8.34 -4.99
CA TYR A 20 -2.22 7.02 -4.41
C TYR A 20 -2.71 6.94 -2.96
N LEU A 21 -2.51 7.99 -2.17
CA LEU A 21 -2.98 8.03 -0.79
C LEU A 21 -4.51 8.08 -0.67
N CYS A 22 -5.23 8.63 -1.65
CA CYS A 22 -6.69 8.59 -1.66
C CYS A 22 -7.25 7.15 -1.63
N TRP A 23 -6.47 6.16 -2.08
CA TRP A 23 -6.87 4.75 -2.09
C TRP A 23 -6.68 4.04 -0.75
N PHE A 24 -6.01 4.67 0.21
CA PHE A 24 -5.73 4.04 1.48
C PHE A 24 -7.03 3.93 2.31
N ARG A 25 -7.05 2.99 3.25
CA ARG A 25 -8.15 2.88 4.23
C ARG A 25 -8.00 3.84 5.41
N GLY A 26 -7.14 4.85 5.28
CA GLY A 26 -6.87 5.83 6.32
C GLY A 26 -8.06 6.75 6.57
N PHE A 27 -8.08 7.38 7.74
CA PHE A 27 -9.12 8.32 8.12
C PHE A 27 -8.68 9.20 9.28
N ASP A 28 -9.29 10.38 9.38
CA ASP A 28 -9.22 11.25 10.54
C ASP A 28 -10.31 10.85 11.54
N ASP A 29 -9.91 10.39 12.72
CA ASP A 29 -10.83 9.93 13.76
C ASP A 29 -11.55 11.08 14.48
N LYS A 30 -11.06 12.33 14.38
CA LYS A 30 -11.64 13.50 15.05
C LYS A 30 -12.64 14.22 14.17
N GLU A 31 -12.28 14.41 12.91
CA GLU A 31 -13.14 15.10 11.94
C GLU A 31 -14.09 14.12 11.21
N GLU A 32 -13.93 12.81 11.45
CA GLU A 32 -14.73 11.73 10.85
C GLU A 32 -14.71 11.72 9.31
N ILE A 33 -13.57 12.10 8.73
CA ILE A 33 -13.35 12.12 7.28
C ILE A 33 -12.41 11.00 6.82
N ASN A 34 -12.65 10.50 5.62
CA ASN A 34 -11.79 9.50 4.99
C ASN A 34 -10.49 10.14 4.47
N ILE A 35 -9.49 9.32 4.15
CA ILE A 35 -8.19 9.82 3.70
C ILE A 35 -8.24 10.60 2.39
N ASP A 36 -9.18 10.30 1.49
CA ASP A 36 -9.38 11.03 0.24
C ASP A 36 -9.73 12.50 0.47
N GLU A 37 -10.49 12.79 1.53
CA GLU A 37 -10.74 14.17 2.00
C GLU A 37 -9.56 14.71 2.81
N ALA A 38 -8.95 13.88 3.67
CA ALA A 38 -7.85 14.32 4.54
C ALA A 38 -6.61 14.77 3.73
N VAL A 39 -6.34 14.18 2.57
CA VAL A 39 -5.21 14.55 1.71
C VAL A 39 -5.43 15.84 0.93
N ASP A 40 -6.62 16.45 0.96
CA ASP A 40 -6.86 17.75 0.31
C ASP A 40 -6.10 18.90 0.94
N VAL A 41 -5.57 18.73 2.15
CA VAL A 41 -4.60 19.66 2.75
C VAL A 41 -3.32 19.78 1.92
N ILE A 42 -3.03 18.81 1.05
CA ILE A 42 -1.95 18.88 0.07
C ILE A 42 -2.44 19.72 -1.11
N GLU A 43 -1.99 20.97 -1.15
CA GLU A 43 -2.32 21.89 -2.23
C GLU A 43 -1.66 21.45 -3.55
N THR A 44 -2.51 21.18 -4.54
CA THR A 44 -2.14 20.85 -5.92
C THR A 44 -3.00 21.66 -6.88
N ASN A 45 -2.49 22.00 -8.06
CA ASN A 45 -3.34 22.58 -9.09
C ASN A 45 -4.34 21.52 -9.60
N GLU A 46 -5.63 21.67 -9.26
CA GLU A 46 -6.68 20.69 -9.60
C GLU A 46 -6.79 20.40 -11.09
N THR A 47 -6.60 21.41 -11.95
CA THR A 47 -6.67 21.24 -13.41
C THR A 47 -5.48 20.41 -13.90
N GLU A 48 -4.28 20.65 -13.36
CA GLU A 48 -3.08 19.88 -13.69
C GLU A 48 -3.18 18.45 -13.15
N PHE A 49 -3.69 18.28 -11.92
CA PHE A 49 -3.94 16.99 -11.30
C PHE A 49 -4.91 16.14 -12.13
N TYR A 50 -6.05 16.71 -12.53
CA TYR A 50 -7.03 16.05 -13.39
C TYR A 50 -6.45 15.63 -14.74
N ASN A 51 -5.67 16.50 -15.38
CA ASN A 51 -5.02 16.18 -16.66
C ASN A 51 -3.96 15.09 -16.48
N TRP A 52 -3.20 15.13 -15.39
CA TRP A 52 -2.22 14.10 -15.05
C TRP A 52 -2.89 12.74 -14.84
N GLU A 53 -3.98 12.67 -14.07
CA GLU A 53 -4.70 11.42 -13.80
C GLU A 53 -5.25 10.78 -15.07
N ARG A 54 -5.89 11.57 -15.95
CA ARG A 54 -6.36 11.09 -17.26
C ARG A 54 -5.23 10.52 -18.12
N SER A 55 -4.06 11.17 -18.08
CA SER A 55 -2.88 10.71 -18.79
C SER A 55 -2.29 9.46 -18.14
N PHE A 56 -2.35 9.35 -16.81
CA PHE A 56 -1.86 8.20 -16.05
C PHE A 56 -2.65 6.94 -16.41
N PHE A 57 -3.98 7.01 -16.45
CA PHE A 57 -4.83 5.88 -16.83
C PHE A 57 -5.02 5.72 -18.35
N ASN A 58 -4.41 6.58 -19.15
CA ASN A 58 -4.50 6.53 -20.61
C ASN A 58 -5.96 6.49 -21.10
N HIS A 59 -6.82 7.37 -20.57
CA HIS A 59 -8.26 7.43 -20.90
C HIS A 59 -8.56 7.67 -22.39
N GLU A 60 -7.56 8.01 -23.21
CA GLU A 60 -7.68 8.18 -24.65
C GLU A 60 -7.47 6.88 -25.44
N SER A 61 -7.01 5.81 -24.78
CA SER A 61 -6.82 4.47 -25.37
C SER A 61 -8.06 3.60 -25.19
N ILE A 62 -8.34 2.79 -26.21
CA ILE A 62 -9.42 1.79 -26.20
C ILE A 62 -8.97 0.49 -25.54
N GLU A 63 -7.65 0.23 -25.48
CA GLU A 63 -7.10 -0.95 -24.83
C GLU A 63 -6.97 -0.70 -23.32
N GLU A 64 -7.69 -1.49 -22.52
CA GLU A 64 -7.45 -1.64 -21.08
C GLU A 64 -6.06 -2.23 -20.87
N ASN A 65 -5.13 -1.37 -20.46
CA ASN A 65 -3.73 -1.71 -20.28
C ASN A 65 -3.29 -1.12 -18.93
N PRO A 66 -3.47 -1.86 -17.83
CA PRO A 66 -3.10 -1.36 -16.50
C PRO A 66 -1.65 -0.92 -16.50
N ARG A 67 -1.39 0.25 -15.92
CA ARG A 67 -0.03 0.67 -15.64
C ARG A 67 0.46 -0.06 -14.40
N TYR A 68 1.74 -0.38 -14.33
CA TYR A 68 2.26 -1.13 -13.20
C TYR A 68 3.65 -0.66 -12.78
N ILE A 69 3.97 -0.82 -11.50
CA ILE A 69 5.32 -0.66 -10.95
C ILE A 69 5.76 -2.04 -10.50
N ALA A 70 6.92 -2.51 -10.95
CA ALA A 70 7.50 -3.76 -10.49
C ALA A 70 8.97 -3.58 -10.07
N GLY A 71 9.45 -4.49 -9.22
CA GLY A 71 10.86 -4.47 -8.82
C GLY A 71 11.23 -5.58 -7.86
N ASN A 72 12.54 -5.73 -7.63
CA ASN A 72 13.06 -6.73 -6.69
C ASN A 72 13.19 -6.11 -5.29
N LEU A 73 12.50 -6.70 -4.30
CA LEU A 73 12.69 -6.41 -2.87
C LEU A 73 13.96 -7.10 -2.36
N THR A 74 14.20 -8.34 -2.77
CA THR A 74 15.46 -9.10 -2.56
C THR A 74 15.76 -9.98 -3.78
N ASP A 75 16.80 -10.81 -3.72
CA ASP A 75 17.13 -11.75 -4.80
C ASP A 75 16.04 -12.80 -5.04
N ASN A 76 15.22 -13.12 -4.02
CA ASN A 76 14.18 -14.16 -4.09
C ASN A 76 12.76 -13.59 -3.90
N LEU A 77 12.61 -12.26 -3.86
CA LEU A 77 11.34 -11.60 -3.65
C LEU A 77 11.22 -10.38 -4.56
N ASN A 78 10.28 -10.42 -5.49
CA ASN A 78 9.84 -9.29 -6.29
C ASN A 78 8.48 -8.80 -5.79
N PHE A 79 8.10 -7.60 -6.22
CA PHE A 79 6.77 -7.07 -6.03
C PHE A 79 6.27 -6.48 -7.35
N ALA A 80 4.95 -6.39 -7.47
CA ALA A 80 4.29 -5.58 -8.48
C ALA A 80 3.08 -4.86 -7.87
N VAL A 81 2.82 -3.64 -8.33
CA VAL A 81 1.61 -2.87 -8.05
C VAL A 81 1.00 -2.49 -9.39
N GLU A 82 -0.22 -2.92 -9.64
CA GLU A 82 -0.96 -2.63 -10.87
C GLU A 82 -2.05 -1.60 -10.59
N PHE A 83 -2.12 -0.57 -11.41
CA PHE A 83 -3.07 0.54 -11.31
C PHE A 83 -4.11 0.41 -12.42
N GLN A 84 -5.33 0.12 -12.01
CA GLN A 84 -6.53 0.13 -12.86
C GLN A 84 -7.45 1.27 -12.43
N GLU A 85 -8.39 1.65 -13.29
CA GLU A 85 -9.30 2.78 -13.03
C GLU A 85 -10.11 2.60 -11.74
N TYR A 86 -10.42 1.35 -11.37
CA TYR A 86 -11.30 1.02 -10.23
C TYR A 86 -10.64 0.19 -9.13
N GLU A 87 -9.37 -0.20 -9.30
CA GLU A 87 -8.63 -0.98 -8.30
C GLU A 87 -7.11 -0.82 -8.44
N ILE A 88 -6.41 -0.97 -7.32
CA ILE A 88 -4.95 -1.11 -7.28
C ILE A 88 -4.63 -2.49 -6.72
N ASN A 89 -3.98 -3.34 -7.51
CA ASN A 89 -3.66 -4.72 -7.14
C ASN A 89 -2.20 -4.85 -6.72
N PHE A 90 -1.95 -5.69 -5.71
CA PHE A 90 -0.63 -5.90 -5.13
C PHE A 90 -0.20 -7.35 -5.26
N PHE A 91 1.06 -7.55 -5.65
CA PHE A 91 1.63 -8.87 -5.85
C PHE A 91 3.02 -8.97 -5.21
N LEU A 92 3.35 -10.17 -4.74
CA LEU A 92 4.71 -10.59 -4.38
C LEU A 92 5.03 -11.88 -5.12
N ASN A 93 6.12 -11.94 -5.88
CA ASN A 93 6.46 -13.11 -6.72
C ASN A 93 5.28 -13.59 -7.59
N ASP A 94 4.59 -12.63 -8.23
CA ASP A 94 3.39 -12.87 -9.05
C ASP A 94 2.18 -13.48 -8.28
N ILE A 95 2.28 -13.60 -6.95
CA ILE A 95 1.20 -14.05 -6.07
C ILE A 95 0.46 -12.82 -5.56
N TYR A 96 -0.86 -12.81 -5.73
CA TYR A 96 -1.74 -11.75 -5.26
C TYR A 96 -1.76 -11.67 -3.73
N ILE A 97 -1.59 -10.46 -3.19
CA ILE A 97 -1.58 -10.21 -1.73
C ILE A 97 -2.67 -9.26 -1.26
N GLY A 98 -3.40 -8.61 -2.17
CA GLY A 98 -4.49 -7.71 -1.83
C GLY A 98 -4.78 -6.67 -2.91
N ASN A 99 -5.83 -5.89 -2.68
CA ASN A 99 -6.22 -4.77 -3.52
C ASN A 99 -6.77 -3.60 -2.71
N LEU A 100 -6.65 -2.41 -3.30
CA LEU A 100 -7.38 -1.22 -2.89
C LEU A 100 -8.44 -0.95 -3.94
N GLY A 101 -9.72 -1.04 -3.55
CA GLY A 101 -10.86 -0.87 -4.44
C GLY A 101 -12.17 -1.10 -3.71
N GLY A 102 -13.27 -1.22 -4.45
CA GLY A 102 -14.61 -1.42 -3.87
C GLY A 102 -14.76 -2.72 -3.07
N HIS A 103 -13.96 -3.74 -3.41
CA HIS A 103 -13.85 -5.02 -2.69
C HIS A 103 -12.44 -5.21 -2.14
N PHE A 104 -11.98 -4.22 -1.37
CA PHE A 104 -10.63 -4.23 -0.83
C PHE A 104 -10.28 -5.53 -0.11
N GLU A 105 -9.03 -5.93 -0.28
CA GLU A 105 -8.39 -7.00 0.47
C GLU A 105 -7.04 -6.46 0.97
N ALA A 106 -6.84 -6.40 2.27
CA ALA A 106 -5.73 -5.67 2.89
C ALA A 106 -5.06 -6.42 4.06
N TRP A 107 -4.01 -5.83 4.59
CA TRP A 107 -3.22 -6.30 5.74
C TRP A 107 -2.61 -7.69 5.55
N PHE A 108 -1.85 -7.84 4.47
CA PHE A 108 -1.02 -9.02 4.25
C PHE A 108 0.30 -8.94 5.02
N LEU A 109 1.01 -7.81 4.97
CA LEU A 109 2.34 -7.66 5.56
C LEU A 109 2.26 -7.38 7.07
N THR A 110 3.16 -7.99 7.82
CA THR A 110 3.45 -7.57 9.19
C THR A 110 4.33 -6.32 9.20
N LEU A 111 4.37 -5.60 10.32
CA LEU A 111 5.27 -4.45 10.47
C LEU A 111 6.75 -4.80 10.23
N ASN A 112 7.23 -5.94 10.74
CA ASN A 112 8.64 -6.35 10.56
C ASN A 112 8.96 -6.61 9.09
N GLU A 113 8.05 -7.30 8.38
CA GLU A 113 8.18 -7.56 6.94
C GLU A 113 8.23 -6.24 6.15
N LEU A 114 7.36 -5.27 6.45
CA LEU A 114 7.40 -3.95 5.82
C LEU A 114 8.72 -3.21 6.08
N LEU A 115 9.16 -3.16 7.36
CA LEU A 115 10.37 -2.45 7.75
C LEU A 115 11.65 -3.06 7.16
N ALA A 116 11.66 -4.36 6.85
CA ALA A 116 12.76 -4.98 6.12
C ALA A 116 13.00 -4.35 4.74
N PHE A 117 11.98 -3.69 4.18
CA PHE A 117 12.05 -3.01 2.88
C PHE A 117 12.25 -1.48 2.99
N GLU A 118 12.34 -0.91 4.21
CA GLU A 118 12.42 0.55 4.45
C GLU A 118 13.56 1.22 3.65
N LYS A 119 14.71 0.56 3.54
CA LYS A 119 15.88 1.10 2.82
C LYS A 119 15.62 1.39 1.33
N LYS A 120 14.52 0.89 0.78
CA LYS A 120 14.05 1.16 -0.58
C LYS A 120 12.81 2.07 -0.51
N ASN A 121 13.05 3.36 -0.27
CA ASN A 121 12.03 4.35 0.12
C ASN A 121 10.67 4.29 -0.61
N ILE A 122 10.69 4.10 -1.93
CA ILE A 122 9.45 4.08 -2.74
C ILE A 122 8.65 2.80 -2.50
N PHE A 123 9.33 1.66 -2.32
CA PHE A 123 8.67 0.38 -2.10
C PHE A 123 8.02 0.31 -0.73
N PHE A 124 8.62 0.95 0.27
CA PHE A 124 7.99 1.10 1.58
C PHE A 124 6.63 1.78 1.47
N LEU A 125 6.55 2.95 0.81
CA LEU A 125 5.28 3.66 0.67
C LEU A 125 4.27 2.92 -0.21
N LEU A 126 4.74 2.27 -1.29
CA LEU A 126 3.86 1.46 -2.14
C LEU A 126 3.26 0.27 -1.37
N LEU A 127 4.02 -0.42 -0.52
CA LEU A 127 3.52 -1.60 0.21
C LEU A 127 2.84 -1.27 1.54
N LEU A 128 2.93 -0.02 2.00
CA LEU A 128 2.33 0.46 3.24
C LEU A 128 0.85 0.09 3.43
N PRO A 129 -0.06 0.26 2.46
CA PRO A 129 -1.48 -0.03 2.66
C PRO A 129 -1.77 -1.53 2.80
N MET A 130 -0.84 -2.39 2.39
CA MET A 130 -0.93 -3.84 2.60
C MET A 130 -0.43 -4.26 3.97
N THR A 131 -0.04 -3.33 4.85
CA THR A 131 0.53 -3.64 6.16
C THR A 131 -0.50 -3.55 7.27
N GLY A 132 -0.60 -4.60 8.07
CA GLY A 132 -1.40 -4.63 9.28
C GLY A 132 -0.58 -4.31 10.53
N ILE A 133 -1.12 -3.48 11.43
CA ILE A 133 -0.49 -3.14 12.70
C ILE A 133 -1.46 -3.24 13.88
N GLN A 134 -0.90 -3.26 15.08
CA GLN A 134 -1.62 -3.04 16.33
C GLN A 134 -1.41 -1.61 16.84
N GLU A 135 -2.29 -1.12 17.71
CA GLU A 135 -2.24 0.25 18.23
C GLU A 135 -0.88 0.63 18.85
N ASN A 136 -0.26 -0.29 19.60
CA ASN A 136 1.04 -0.07 20.22
C ASN A 136 2.18 0.11 19.21
N GLN A 137 2.01 -0.37 17.96
CA GLN A 137 2.99 -0.29 16.90
C GLN A 137 2.97 1.06 16.16
N LYS A 138 1.93 1.91 16.34
CA LYS A 138 1.87 3.24 15.74
C LYS A 138 3.09 4.09 16.05
N SER A 139 3.55 4.05 17.30
CA SER A 139 4.70 4.83 17.75
C SER A 139 6.02 4.44 17.06
N VAL A 140 6.11 3.19 16.59
CA VAL A 140 7.27 2.67 15.86
C VAL A 140 7.20 3.07 14.38
N LEU A 141 6.03 2.95 13.76
CA LEU A 141 5.86 3.17 12.32
C LEU A 141 5.72 4.66 11.94
N LYS A 142 5.12 5.48 12.82
CA LYS A 142 4.84 6.90 12.55
C LYS A 142 6.07 7.70 12.09
N PRO A 143 7.25 7.64 12.77
CA PRO A 143 8.40 8.43 12.36
C PRO A 143 8.90 8.06 10.96
N THR A 144 8.80 6.77 10.59
CA THR A 144 9.19 6.28 9.27
C THR A 144 8.25 6.81 8.19
N ILE A 145 6.93 6.76 8.40
CA ILE A 145 5.95 7.33 7.47
C ILE A 145 6.21 8.83 7.27
N ILE A 146 6.37 9.60 8.35
CA ILE A 146 6.63 11.05 8.29
C ILE A 146 7.87 11.34 7.44
N LYS A 147 8.99 10.67 7.72
CA LYS A 147 10.23 10.80 6.96
C LYS A 147 10.04 10.57 5.45
N HIS A 148 9.23 9.58 5.07
CA HIS A 148 8.95 9.30 3.67
C HIS A 148 8.02 10.34 3.04
N LEU A 149 7.01 10.82 3.76
CA LEU A 149 6.12 11.88 3.28
C LEU A 149 6.86 13.21 3.10
N GLU A 150 7.74 13.58 4.04
CA GLU A 150 8.55 14.82 3.95
C GLU A 150 9.50 14.84 2.74
N ALA A 151 9.85 13.67 2.19
CA ALA A 151 10.66 13.58 0.99
C ALA A 151 9.86 13.88 -0.31
N ILE A 152 8.53 13.95 -0.23
CA ILE A 152 7.65 14.25 -1.36
C ILE A 152 7.40 15.76 -1.38
N PRO A 153 7.58 16.44 -2.54
CA PRO A 153 7.27 17.85 -2.66
C PRO A 153 5.84 18.19 -2.20
N ASN A 154 5.70 19.27 -1.44
CA ASN A 154 4.43 19.80 -0.87
C ASN A 154 3.83 19.02 0.31
N PHE A 155 4.47 17.94 0.78
CA PHE A 155 3.93 17.15 1.89
C PHE A 155 4.48 17.54 3.27
N GLU A 156 5.61 18.26 3.33
CA GLU A 156 6.34 18.55 4.57
C GLU A 156 5.44 19.19 5.66
N SER A 157 4.59 20.16 5.30
CA SER A 157 3.73 20.87 6.26
C SER A 157 2.59 20.03 6.84
N HIS A 158 2.25 18.90 6.20
CA HIS A 158 1.12 18.05 6.56
C HIS A 158 1.51 16.58 6.81
N SER A 159 2.81 16.26 6.76
CA SER A 159 3.34 14.90 6.88
C SER A 159 2.86 14.20 8.15
N GLU A 160 2.88 14.90 9.29
CA GLU A 160 2.42 14.34 10.57
C GLU A 160 0.92 14.06 10.58
N TYR A 161 0.12 14.99 10.03
CA TYR A 161 -1.33 14.85 9.96
C TYR A 161 -1.73 13.63 9.10
N ILE A 162 -1.17 13.57 7.89
CA ILE A 162 -1.43 12.48 6.94
C ILE A 162 -0.92 11.14 7.50
N ALA A 163 0.24 11.13 8.16
CA ALA A 163 0.76 9.92 8.80
C ALA A 163 -0.20 9.36 9.85
N ASN A 164 -0.84 10.22 10.67
CA ASN A 164 -1.85 9.75 11.62
C ASN A 164 -3.05 9.13 10.92
N CYS A 165 -3.53 9.76 9.84
CA CYS A 165 -4.66 9.26 9.06
C CYS A 165 -4.35 7.90 8.43
N ILE A 166 -3.16 7.74 7.84
CA ILE A 166 -2.68 6.46 7.30
C ILE A 166 -2.67 5.41 8.39
N LEU A 167 -2.03 5.70 9.54
CA LEU A 167 -1.89 4.74 10.64
C LEU A 167 -3.24 4.24 11.16
N ASN A 168 -4.26 5.10 11.21
CA ASN A 168 -5.60 4.70 11.61
C ASN A 168 -6.18 3.61 10.69
N GLY A 169 -5.88 3.66 9.39
CA GLY A 169 -6.32 2.65 8.42
C GLY A 169 -5.50 1.35 8.40
N LEU A 170 -4.34 1.31 9.07
CA LEU A 170 -3.49 0.11 9.14
C LEU A 170 -3.81 -0.76 10.36
N ILE A 171 -4.58 -0.26 11.32
CA ILE A 171 -4.89 -0.99 12.55
C ILE A 171 -5.79 -2.18 12.21
N MET A 172 -5.39 -3.35 12.69
CA MET A 172 -6.20 -4.55 12.64
C MET A 172 -6.91 -4.77 13.99
N ASP A 173 -8.13 -5.29 13.93
CA ASP A 173 -8.85 -5.77 15.12
C ASP A 173 -8.25 -7.10 15.62
N SER A 174 -7.76 -7.92 14.70
CA SER A 174 -7.18 -9.25 14.94
C SER A 174 -5.69 -9.27 14.65
N SER A 175 -4.90 -9.64 15.64
CA SER A 175 -3.44 -9.73 15.48
C SER A 175 -3.02 -10.86 14.55
N PHE A 176 -1.83 -10.72 13.96
CA PHE A 176 -1.13 -11.83 13.34
C PHE A 176 -0.78 -12.92 14.36
N GLN A 177 -0.74 -14.17 13.90
CA GLN A 177 -0.45 -15.35 14.70
C GLN A 177 0.26 -16.42 13.87
N GLU A 178 1.01 -17.31 14.52
CA GLU A 178 1.63 -18.46 13.85
C GLU A 178 0.63 -19.62 13.76
N THR A 179 0.38 -20.10 12.55
CA THR A 179 -0.42 -21.30 12.28
C THR A 179 0.49 -22.43 11.80
N ALA A 180 0.33 -23.61 12.40
CA ALA A 180 1.13 -24.78 12.05
C ALA A 180 1.04 -25.07 10.54
N GLU A 181 2.18 -25.40 9.93
CA GLU A 181 2.34 -25.74 8.50
C GLU A 181 2.07 -24.62 7.48
N ILE A 182 1.44 -23.51 7.87
CA ILE A 182 1.11 -22.38 6.99
C ILE A 182 2.06 -21.18 7.23
N GLY A 183 2.43 -20.92 8.48
CA GLY A 183 3.22 -19.75 8.86
C GLY A 183 2.37 -18.66 9.50
N ILE A 184 2.67 -17.38 9.22
CA ILE A 184 1.93 -16.25 9.80
C ILE A 184 0.58 -16.09 9.09
N THR A 185 -0.49 -16.04 9.87
CA THR A 185 -1.88 -15.79 9.45
C THR A 185 -2.53 -14.77 10.37
N ASN A 186 -3.79 -14.41 10.12
CA ASN A 186 -4.64 -13.65 11.04
C ASN A 186 -6.11 -14.09 10.89
N ASN A 187 -7.01 -13.47 11.64
CA ASN A 187 -8.46 -13.69 11.51
C ASN A 187 -9.20 -12.42 11.05
N GLU A 188 -8.46 -11.46 10.52
CA GLU A 188 -8.95 -10.15 10.16
C GLU A 188 -9.85 -10.23 8.92
N ASN A 189 -10.93 -9.46 8.90
CA ASN A 189 -11.80 -9.46 7.73
C ASN A 189 -11.06 -8.80 6.55
N HIS A 190 -11.35 -9.22 5.32
CA HIS A 190 -10.67 -8.71 4.12
C HIS A 190 -9.16 -9.00 4.05
N SER A 191 -8.58 -9.76 4.98
CA SER A 191 -7.18 -10.15 4.86
C SER A 191 -7.00 -11.44 4.07
N VAL A 192 -6.13 -11.40 3.07
CA VAL A 192 -5.67 -12.60 2.33
C VAL A 192 -5.03 -13.62 3.28
N ARG A 193 -4.44 -13.17 4.40
CA ARG A 193 -3.88 -14.04 5.45
C ARG A 193 -4.93 -14.65 6.40
N ASN A 194 -6.21 -14.33 6.24
CA ASN A 194 -7.31 -15.00 6.92
C ASN A 194 -7.75 -16.25 6.16
N VAL A 195 -6.90 -17.27 6.18
CA VAL A 195 -7.09 -18.54 5.47
C VAL A 195 -8.28 -19.36 6.00
N ILE A 196 -8.75 -19.08 7.22
CA ILE A 196 -9.96 -19.72 7.76
C ILE A 196 -11.20 -19.23 7.01
N LYS A 197 -11.28 -17.92 6.76
CA LYS A 197 -12.40 -17.31 6.03
C LYS A 197 -12.23 -17.42 4.51
N TYR A 198 -10.99 -17.34 4.03
CA TYR A 198 -10.64 -17.30 2.61
C TYR A 198 -9.66 -18.43 2.26
N SER A 199 -10.10 -19.68 2.41
CA SER A 199 -9.26 -20.88 2.19
C SER A 199 -8.65 -20.99 0.79
N ARG A 200 -9.20 -20.27 -0.20
CA ARG A 200 -8.63 -20.20 -1.56
C ARG A 200 -7.19 -19.66 -1.59
N TYR A 201 -6.79 -18.86 -0.59
CA TYR A 201 -5.46 -18.25 -0.52
C TYR A 201 -4.44 -19.06 0.29
N GLU A 202 -4.82 -20.23 0.82
CA GLU A 202 -3.97 -20.97 1.77
C GLU A 202 -2.59 -21.34 1.21
N GLU A 203 -2.53 -21.88 -0.01
CA GLU A 203 -1.27 -22.29 -0.63
C GLU A 203 -0.38 -21.07 -0.97
N ASP A 204 -0.98 -20.00 -1.50
CA ASP A 204 -0.32 -18.74 -1.81
C ASP A 204 0.30 -18.10 -0.55
N VAL A 205 -0.48 -18.03 0.54
CA VAL A 205 -0.03 -17.54 1.85
C VAL A 205 1.11 -18.41 2.38
N LYS A 206 0.99 -19.73 2.27
CA LYS A 206 2.02 -20.67 2.72
C LYS A 206 3.32 -20.55 1.92
N GLU A 207 3.23 -20.30 0.61
CA GLU A 207 4.38 -20.06 -0.24
C GLU A 207 5.10 -18.76 0.14
N LEU A 208 4.36 -17.65 0.20
CA LEU A 208 4.92 -16.36 0.56
C LEU A 208 5.49 -16.34 1.98
N ASN A 209 4.84 -17.01 2.94
CA ASN A 209 5.34 -17.13 4.31
C ASN A 209 6.71 -17.80 4.39
N LYS A 210 7.03 -18.78 3.53
CA LYS A 210 8.37 -19.41 3.50
C LYS A 210 9.46 -18.41 3.12
N ILE A 211 9.15 -17.51 2.19
CA ILE A 211 10.08 -16.48 1.70
C ILE A 211 10.21 -15.38 2.76
N LEU A 212 9.07 -14.91 3.27
CA LEU A 212 9.00 -13.81 4.23
C LEU A 212 9.52 -14.17 5.62
N HIS A 213 9.61 -15.47 5.96
CA HIS A 213 10.21 -15.94 7.20
C HIS A 213 11.63 -15.39 7.43
N SER A 214 12.37 -15.11 6.36
CA SER A 214 13.72 -14.54 6.43
C SER A 214 13.78 -13.09 6.93
N PHE A 215 12.64 -12.41 7.04
CA PHE A 215 12.51 -11.02 7.50
C PHE A 215 11.81 -10.88 8.87
N LYS A 216 11.56 -12.00 9.57
CA LYS A 216 10.94 -11.99 10.91
C LYS A 216 11.85 -11.38 11.97
#